data_AF-A0A954K6M5-F1
#
_entry.id   AF-A0A954K6M5-F1
#
_cell.length_a   1.000
_cell.length_b   1.000
_cell.length_c   1.000
_cell.angle_alpha   90.00
_cell.angle_beta   90.00
_cell.angle_gamma   90.00
#
_symmetry.space_group_name_H-M   'P 1'
#
loop_
_entity.id
_entity.type
_entity.pdbx_description
1 polymer ?
#
loop_
_entity_poly.entity_id
_entity_poly.type
_entity_poly.pdbx_seq_one_letter_code
_entity_poly.pdbx_strand_id
1 'polypeptide(L)'
;MPTRFRSTTIRLLVALILSGPALALLRAEEARKEPDPTASKTAIALNYCRASFYRIKKAGTKEVMFEEREKILNNLNLNGIGDEKVVKLYSAVLDEIGQVEIAEQEREYFKNKHKYHARQKIATNALALTTDVLTLQFGSAIRNGANSWWDYRNVEAQKDLDLWKVDKERMEAVISRSTLFLDTFWKLAQEKKIPDDWLIRDDDLETLDQAMQEPNPRVRLRILKRLERFMSHYPPYWYYVARTQQAQGQLFAASHTYTELASLGDGYFRRDDMLASGTANLACIRDYLGQPDAAKMALKSQTYSSDVWEANLLCSRILQ
;
A
#
# COMPACT_ATOMS: atom_id res chain seq x y z
N MET A 1 -3.81 17.57 82.18
CA MET A 1 -4.78 17.38 81.07
C MET A 1 -4.90 18.70 80.32
N PRO A 2 -4.94 18.78 78.97
CA PRO A 2 -5.26 17.74 77.98
C PRO A 2 -4.11 17.43 76.98
N THR A 3 -4.38 16.44 76.14
CA THR A 3 -3.44 15.56 75.41
C THR A 3 -3.20 15.98 73.95
N ARG A 4 -1.92 15.93 73.55
CA ARG A 4 -1.42 15.94 72.16
C ARG A 4 -1.79 14.61 71.45
N PHE A 5 -1.66 14.58 70.11
CA PHE A 5 -1.81 13.46 69.16
C PHE A 5 -3.08 13.44 68.29
N ARG A 6 -3.22 14.41 67.38
CA ARG A 6 -3.94 14.23 66.10
C ARG A 6 -3.44 15.25 65.07
N SER A 7 -2.35 14.97 64.35
CA SER A 7 -2.03 15.75 63.14
C SER A 7 -1.01 15.06 62.22
N THR A 8 -0.07 14.29 62.78
CA THR A 8 1.04 13.72 62.00
C THR A 8 0.72 12.43 61.25
N THR A 9 -0.29 11.65 61.67
CA THR A 9 -0.62 10.37 61.01
C THR A 9 -1.45 10.52 59.73
N ILE A 10 -2.17 11.63 59.53
CA ILE A 10 -3.01 11.82 58.33
C ILE A 10 -2.19 12.30 57.12
N ARG A 11 -1.07 13.01 57.34
CA ARG A 11 -0.22 13.49 56.23
C ARG A 11 0.64 12.39 55.60
N LEU A 12 0.97 11.33 56.34
CA LEU A 12 1.76 10.21 55.81
C LEU A 12 0.92 9.22 54.98
N LEU A 13 -0.39 9.09 55.23
CA LEU A 13 -1.26 8.19 54.47
C LEU A 13 -1.67 8.77 53.10
N VAL A 14 -1.77 10.09 52.96
CA VAL A 14 -2.12 10.74 51.68
C VAL A 14 -0.92 10.77 50.71
N ALA A 15 0.31 10.83 51.22
CA ALA A 15 1.52 10.78 50.40
C ALA A 15 1.80 9.38 49.81
N LEU A 16 1.30 8.30 50.43
CA LEU A 16 1.48 6.93 49.93
C LEU A 16 0.46 6.54 48.85
N ILE A 17 -0.70 7.20 48.80
CA ILE A 17 -1.78 6.87 47.83
C ILE A 17 -1.59 7.66 46.51
N LEU A 18 -0.91 8.81 46.55
CA LEU A 18 -0.66 9.64 45.36
C LEU A 18 0.62 9.27 44.59
N SER A 19 1.51 8.43 45.14
CA SER A 19 2.72 7.97 44.46
C SER A 19 2.52 6.65 43.68
N GLY A 20 1.48 5.87 44.00
CA GLY A 20 1.13 4.63 43.30
C GLY A 20 0.77 4.79 41.81
N PRO A 21 -0.09 5.75 41.40
CA PRO A 21 -0.49 5.87 39.99
C PRO A 21 0.59 6.54 39.13
N ALA A 22 1.40 7.44 39.70
CA ALA A 22 2.49 8.09 38.99
C ALA A 22 3.65 7.14 38.69
N LEU A 23 3.98 6.24 39.62
CA LEU A 23 5.02 5.23 39.40
C LEU A 23 4.55 4.13 38.43
N ALA A 24 3.24 3.84 38.37
CA ALA A 24 2.66 2.91 37.39
C ALA A 24 2.57 3.51 35.98
N LEU A 25 2.28 4.81 35.84
CA LEU A 25 2.35 5.51 34.55
C LEU A 25 3.80 5.64 34.06
N LEU A 26 4.76 6.00 34.94
CA LEU A 26 6.17 6.01 34.55
C LEU A 26 6.65 4.61 34.12
N ARG A 27 6.29 3.54 34.85
CA ARG A 27 6.67 2.16 34.45
C ARG A 27 6.02 1.69 33.15
N ALA A 28 4.86 2.21 32.79
CA ALA A 28 4.19 1.91 31.52
C ALA A 28 4.83 2.67 30.34
N GLU A 29 5.47 3.80 30.62
CA GLU A 29 6.24 4.59 29.66
C GLU A 29 7.67 4.03 29.50
N GLU A 30 8.23 3.42 30.56
CA GLU A 30 9.63 2.98 30.66
C GLU A 30 9.93 1.55 30.15
N ALA A 31 9.09 1.01 29.26
CA ALA A 31 9.40 -0.23 28.54
C ALA A 31 8.99 -0.24 27.05
N ARG A 32 8.61 0.90 26.47
CA ARG A 32 8.55 1.01 25.00
C ARG A 32 9.96 1.23 24.48
N LYS A 33 10.77 0.16 24.46
CA LYS A 33 12.04 0.16 23.71
C LYS A 33 11.71 0.61 22.29
N GLU A 34 12.36 1.68 21.84
CA GLU A 34 12.13 2.23 20.50
C GLU A 34 12.23 1.11 19.44
N PRO A 35 11.37 1.15 18.40
CA PRO A 35 11.45 0.19 17.31
C PRO A 35 12.84 0.21 16.69
N ASP A 36 13.28 -0.94 16.18
CA ASP A 36 14.51 -1.00 15.41
C ASP A 36 14.50 0.03 14.25
N PRO A 37 15.62 0.69 13.89
CA PRO A 37 15.66 1.65 12.79
C PRO A 37 15.18 1.08 11.44
N THR A 38 15.21 -0.24 11.26
CA THR A 38 14.71 -0.96 10.07
C THR A 38 13.28 -1.48 10.23
N ALA A 39 12.63 -1.29 11.39
CA ALA A 39 11.30 -1.82 11.69
C ALA A 39 10.24 -1.34 10.68
N SER A 40 10.24 -0.05 10.34
CA SER A 40 9.26 0.51 9.39
C SER A 40 9.43 -0.08 7.98
N LYS A 41 10.67 -0.19 7.49
CA LYS A 41 10.99 -0.83 6.20
C LYS A 41 10.58 -2.30 6.18
N THR A 42 10.83 -2.98 7.29
CA THR A 42 10.46 -4.38 7.49
C THR A 42 8.94 -4.53 7.42
N ALA A 43 8.19 -3.71 8.17
CA ALA A 43 6.72 -3.70 8.16
C ALA A 43 6.15 -3.46 6.75
N ILE A 44 6.65 -2.46 6.03
CA ILE A 44 6.18 -2.13 4.67
C ILE A 44 6.37 -3.31 3.71
N ALA A 45 7.58 -3.88 3.66
CA ALA A 45 7.85 -5.02 2.78
C ALA A 45 6.95 -6.22 3.10
N LEU A 46 6.65 -6.44 4.38
CA LEU A 46 5.87 -7.58 4.84
C LEU A 46 4.37 -7.38 4.61
N ASN A 47 3.89 -6.15 4.73
CA ASN A 47 2.54 -5.77 4.33
C ASN A 47 2.31 -6.01 2.83
N TYR A 48 3.30 -5.75 1.97
CA TYR A 48 3.22 -6.14 0.56
C TYR A 48 3.07 -7.65 0.38
N CYS A 49 3.93 -8.45 1.03
CA CYS A 49 3.83 -9.92 0.95
C CYS A 49 2.47 -10.43 1.43
N ARG A 50 2.01 -9.95 2.59
CA ARG A 50 0.72 -10.37 3.16
C ARG A 50 -0.45 -10.02 2.24
N ALA A 51 -0.47 -8.80 1.69
CA ALA A 51 -1.49 -8.38 0.74
C ALA A 51 -1.52 -9.24 -0.53
N SER A 52 -0.34 -9.57 -1.07
CA SER A 52 -0.23 -10.46 -2.24
C SER A 52 -0.73 -11.87 -1.94
N PHE A 53 -0.32 -12.47 -0.81
CA PHE A 53 -0.77 -13.81 -0.44
C PHE A 53 -2.27 -13.87 -0.15
N TYR A 54 -2.81 -12.84 0.50
CA TYR A 54 -4.26 -12.69 0.69
C TYR A 54 -5.00 -12.67 -0.66
N ARG A 55 -4.54 -11.87 -1.64
CA ARG A 55 -5.20 -11.80 -2.96
C ARG A 55 -5.09 -13.13 -3.72
N ILE A 56 -3.93 -13.78 -3.68
CA ILE A 56 -3.73 -15.11 -4.31
C ILE A 56 -4.69 -16.14 -3.71
N LYS A 57 -4.77 -16.21 -2.37
CA LYS A 57 -5.67 -17.12 -1.66
C LYS A 57 -7.13 -16.84 -1.96
N LYS A 58 -7.53 -15.57 -1.99
CA LYS A 58 -8.92 -15.14 -2.20
C LYS A 58 -9.40 -15.41 -3.63
N ALA A 59 -8.57 -15.12 -4.62
CA ALA A 59 -8.95 -15.29 -6.03
C ALA A 59 -8.84 -16.73 -6.50
N GLY A 60 -7.77 -17.44 -6.10
CA GLY A 60 -7.57 -18.84 -6.49
C GLY A 60 -7.26 -19.07 -7.99
N THR A 61 -6.94 -18.02 -8.75
CA THR A 61 -6.74 -18.08 -10.20
C THR A 61 -5.27 -17.93 -10.61
N LYS A 62 -4.91 -18.55 -11.75
CA LYS A 62 -3.57 -18.44 -12.35
C LYS A 62 -3.22 -17.01 -12.72
N GLU A 63 -4.21 -16.23 -13.17
CA GLU A 63 -4.06 -14.82 -13.53
C GLU A 63 -3.56 -14.00 -12.34
N VAL A 64 -4.26 -14.06 -11.21
CA VAL A 64 -3.89 -13.28 -10.02
C VAL A 64 -2.53 -13.72 -9.47
N MET A 65 -2.24 -15.02 -9.46
CA MET A 65 -0.91 -15.52 -9.10
C MET A 65 0.20 -14.94 -10.00
N PHE A 66 -0.03 -14.93 -11.30
CA PHE A 66 0.91 -14.38 -12.27
C PHE A 66 1.14 -12.88 -12.04
N GLU A 67 0.06 -12.12 -11.86
CA GLU A 67 0.14 -10.67 -11.61
C GLU A 67 0.87 -10.33 -10.31
N GLU A 68 0.49 -10.93 -9.18
CA GLU A 68 1.13 -10.66 -7.89
C GLU A 68 2.61 -11.02 -7.92
N ARG A 69 2.96 -12.14 -8.58
CA ARG A 69 4.36 -12.55 -8.77
C ARG A 69 5.13 -11.53 -9.60
N GLU A 70 4.62 -11.14 -10.76
CA GLU A 70 5.33 -10.26 -11.71
C GLU A 70 5.38 -8.79 -11.28
N LYS A 71 4.31 -8.29 -10.65
CA LYS A 71 4.18 -6.87 -10.28
C LYS A 71 4.74 -6.58 -8.90
N ILE A 72 4.56 -7.48 -7.93
CA ILE A 72 4.96 -7.25 -6.54
C ILE A 72 6.13 -8.16 -6.18
N LEU A 73 5.91 -9.47 -6.11
CA LEU A 73 6.82 -10.35 -5.40
C LEU A 73 8.21 -10.46 -6.08
N ASN A 74 8.30 -10.48 -7.41
CA ASN A 74 9.59 -10.50 -8.09
C ASN A 74 10.35 -9.17 -8.02
N ASN A 75 9.64 -8.06 -7.80
CA ASN A 75 10.23 -6.72 -7.80
C ASN A 75 10.60 -6.24 -6.39
N LEU A 76 10.06 -6.88 -5.34
CA LEU A 76 10.23 -6.47 -3.96
C LEU A 76 11.69 -6.62 -3.51
N ASN A 77 12.24 -5.54 -2.95
CA ASN A 77 13.61 -5.47 -2.46
C ASN A 77 13.69 -5.90 -1.00
N LEU A 78 14.05 -7.16 -0.77
CA LEU A 78 14.15 -7.74 0.58
C LEU A 78 15.49 -7.48 1.27
N ASN A 79 16.46 -6.83 0.61
CA ASN A 79 17.78 -6.56 1.20
C ASN A 79 17.68 -5.75 2.50
N GLY A 80 16.61 -4.98 2.69
CA GLY A 80 16.35 -4.19 3.90
C GLY A 80 15.74 -4.96 5.08
N ILE A 81 15.29 -6.21 4.91
CA ILE A 81 14.62 -6.99 5.98
C ILE A 81 15.65 -7.61 6.94
N GLY A 82 16.87 -7.88 6.47
CA GLY A 82 18.00 -8.26 7.34
C GLY A 82 17.89 -9.64 8.01
N ASP A 83 16.98 -10.53 7.58
CA ASP A 83 16.84 -11.90 8.10
C ASP A 83 16.88 -12.93 6.96
N GLU A 84 17.92 -13.77 6.97
CA GLU A 84 18.15 -14.85 6.00
C GLU A 84 17.00 -15.88 5.97
N LYS A 85 16.36 -16.17 7.11
CA LYS A 85 15.26 -17.13 7.19
C LYS A 85 14.02 -16.62 6.46
N VAL A 86 13.72 -15.33 6.62
CA VAL A 86 12.59 -14.69 5.93
C VAL A 86 12.83 -14.68 4.42
N VAL A 87 14.05 -14.35 3.98
CA VAL A 87 14.41 -14.38 2.56
C VAL A 87 14.31 -15.81 1.99
N LYS A 88 14.79 -16.83 2.70
CA LYS A 88 14.68 -18.23 2.24
C LYS A 88 13.23 -18.70 2.13
N LEU A 89 12.41 -18.41 3.14
CA LEU A 89 10.99 -18.78 3.11
C LEU A 89 10.23 -18.03 2.02
N TYR A 90 10.57 -16.76 1.80
CA TYR A 90 10.03 -15.97 0.72
C TYR A 90 10.33 -16.59 -0.65
N SER A 91 11.61 -16.91 -0.90
CA SER A 91 12.02 -17.58 -2.14
C SER A 91 11.29 -18.91 -2.32
N ALA A 92 11.11 -19.68 -1.25
CA ALA A 92 10.36 -20.93 -1.31
C ALA A 92 8.88 -20.73 -1.70
N VAL A 93 8.23 -19.65 -1.23
CA VAL A 93 6.85 -19.30 -1.67
C VAL A 93 6.86 -18.86 -3.13
N LEU A 94 7.83 -18.06 -3.54
CA LEU A 94 7.98 -17.62 -4.94
C LEU A 94 8.18 -18.78 -5.90
N ASP A 95 9.03 -19.73 -5.52
CA ASP A 95 9.28 -20.95 -6.27
C ASP A 95 7.97 -21.76 -6.37
N GLU A 96 7.21 -21.88 -5.28
CA GLU A 96 5.91 -22.55 -5.27
C GLU A 96 4.88 -21.85 -6.17
N ILE A 97 4.87 -20.53 -6.25
CA ILE A 97 4.03 -19.83 -7.22
C ILE A 97 4.55 -20.08 -8.65
N GLY A 98 5.87 -20.18 -8.82
CA GLY A 98 6.53 -20.41 -10.11
C GLY A 98 6.29 -21.77 -10.74
N GLN A 99 6.11 -22.84 -9.96
CA GLN A 99 5.79 -24.18 -10.54
C GLN A 99 4.29 -24.37 -10.82
N VAL A 100 3.44 -23.36 -10.61
CA VAL A 100 2.08 -23.37 -11.18
C VAL A 100 2.23 -23.29 -12.71
N GLU A 101 1.81 -24.35 -13.41
CA GLU A 101 1.91 -24.39 -14.86
C GLU A 101 1.02 -23.31 -15.50
N ILE A 102 1.69 -22.35 -16.14
CA ILE A 102 1.06 -21.33 -16.97
C ILE A 102 1.58 -21.52 -18.39
N ALA A 103 0.70 -21.97 -19.29
CA ALA A 103 1.03 -22.15 -20.70
C ALA A 103 1.41 -20.79 -21.33
N GLU A 104 2.24 -20.81 -22.38
CA GLU A 104 2.72 -19.55 -23.00
C GLU A 104 1.56 -18.71 -23.57
N GLN A 105 0.51 -19.37 -24.09
CA GLN A 105 -0.71 -18.70 -24.56
C GLN A 105 -1.49 -18.04 -23.39
N GLU A 106 -1.57 -18.69 -22.23
CA GLU A 106 -2.17 -18.12 -21.01
C GLU A 106 -1.38 -16.90 -20.54
N ARG A 107 -0.05 -17.01 -20.53
CA ARG A 107 0.86 -15.93 -20.15
C ARG A 107 0.73 -14.72 -21.07
N GLU A 108 0.67 -14.95 -22.39
CA GLU A 108 0.47 -13.90 -23.37
C GLU A 108 -0.91 -13.25 -23.20
N TYR A 109 -1.96 -14.05 -22.95
CA TYR A 109 -3.29 -13.54 -22.64
C TYR A 109 -3.29 -12.62 -21.41
N PHE A 110 -2.72 -13.06 -20.28
CA PHE A 110 -2.66 -12.23 -19.06
C PHE A 110 -1.91 -10.91 -19.30
N LYS A 111 -0.77 -10.97 -20.01
CA LYS A 111 0.00 -9.76 -20.38
C LYS A 111 -0.79 -8.83 -21.31
N ASN A 112 -1.46 -9.39 -22.30
CA ASN A 112 -2.17 -8.62 -23.33
C ASN A 112 -3.50 -8.05 -22.81
N LYS A 113 -4.21 -8.76 -21.95
CA LYS A 113 -5.42 -8.29 -21.27
C LYS A 113 -5.13 -7.03 -20.45
N HIS A 114 -4.06 -7.05 -19.66
CA HIS A 114 -3.62 -5.88 -18.90
C HIS A 114 -3.31 -4.69 -19.83
N LYS A 115 -2.57 -4.93 -20.92
CA LYS A 115 -2.30 -3.91 -21.95
C LYS A 115 -3.58 -3.41 -22.63
N TYR A 116 -4.56 -4.28 -22.87
CA TYR A 116 -5.82 -3.93 -23.54
C TYR A 116 -6.70 -3.04 -22.67
N HIS A 117 -6.84 -3.33 -21.37
CA HIS A 117 -7.61 -2.48 -20.46
C HIS A 117 -6.92 -1.13 -20.22
N ALA A 118 -5.59 -1.12 -20.13
CA ALA A 118 -4.83 0.12 -20.18
C ALA A 118 -5.07 0.88 -21.50
N ARG A 119 -5.15 0.18 -22.64
CA ARG A 119 -5.41 0.75 -23.99
C ARG A 119 -6.82 1.27 -24.22
N GLN A 120 -7.85 0.62 -23.69
CA GLN A 120 -9.23 1.10 -23.84
C GLN A 120 -9.44 2.40 -23.05
N LYS A 121 -8.72 2.55 -21.93
CA LYS A 121 -8.60 3.83 -21.23
C LYS A 121 -7.66 4.82 -21.91
N ILE A 122 -6.68 4.39 -22.74
CA ILE A 122 -5.91 5.29 -23.64
C ILE A 122 -6.88 6.12 -24.47
N ALA A 123 -7.78 5.48 -25.21
CA ALA A 123 -8.62 6.18 -26.17
C ALA A 123 -9.57 7.19 -25.49
N THR A 124 -10.06 6.87 -24.29
CA THR A 124 -10.99 7.74 -23.57
C THR A 124 -10.28 8.84 -22.78
N ASN A 125 -9.21 8.51 -22.05
CA ASN A 125 -8.47 9.49 -21.25
C ASN A 125 -7.58 10.38 -22.12
N ALA A 126 -6.91 9.86 -23.15
CA ALA A 126 -6.11 10.71 -24.05
C ALA A 126 -7.00 11.66 -24.85
N LEU A 127 -8.18 11.21 -25.30
CA LEU A 127 -9.15 12.08 -25.98
C LEU A 127 -9.73 13.12 -25.03
N ALA A 128 -10.03 12.76 -23.77
CA ALA A 128 -10.45 13.72 -22.75
C ALA A 128 -9.33 14.72 -22.42
N LEU A 129 -8.09 14.25 -22.25
CA LEU A 129 -6.91 15.09 -21.99
C LEU A 129 -6.62 16.06 -23.14
N THR A 130 -6.75 15.64 -24.39
CA THR A 130 -6.55 16.51 -25.56
C THR A 130 -7.72 17.47 -25.75
N THR A 131 -8.95 17.02 -25.51
CA THR A 131 -10.16 17.86 -25.63
C THR A 131 -10.21 18.91 -24.53
N ASP A 132 -9.94 18.55 -23.27
CA ASP A 132 -9.91 19.46 -22.12
C ASP A 132 -8.86 20.56 -22.27
N VAL A 133 -7.76 20.27 -22.98
CA VAL A 133 -6.72 21.25 -23.33
C VAL A 133 -7.21 22.23 -24.38
N LEU A 134 -7.89 21.74 -25.40
CA LEU A 134 -8.44 22.59 -26.46
C LEU A 134 -9.63 23.45 -25.98
N THR A 135 -10.35 23.00 -24.95
CA THR A 135 -11.53 23.67 -24.40
C THR A 135 -11.29 24.44 -23.09
N LEU A 136 -10.06 24.46 -22.58
CA LEU A 136 -9.69 25.03 -21.26
C LEU A 136 -10.43 24.40 -20.07
N GLN A 137 -11.00 23.20 -20.23
CA GLN A 137 -11.66 22.43 -19.17
C GLN A 137 -10.68 21.55 -18.38
N PHE A 138 -9.56 22.15 -17.96
CA PHE A 138 -8.41 21.45 -17.39
C PHE A 138 -8.69 20.63 -16.11
N GLY A 139 -9.80 20.93 -15.44
CA GLY A 139 -10.17 20.30 -14.17
C GLY A 139 -10.55 18.80 -14.27
N SER A 140 -11.09 18.31 -15.39
CA SER A 140 -11.48 16.90 -15.55
C SER A 140 -10.26 15.99 -15.75
N ALA A 141 -9.36 16.37 -16.65
CA ALA A 141 -8.04 15.75 -16.84
C ALA A 141 -7.29 15.49 -15.51
N ILE A 142 -7.19 16.51 -14.66
CA ILE A 142 -6.48 16.40 -13.38
C ILE A 142 -7.24 15.52 -12.39
N ARG A 143 -8.57 15.53 -12.39
CA ARG A 143 -9.36 14.64 -11.50
C ARG A 143 -9.20 13.17 -11.86
N ASN A 144 -9.01 12.86 -13.14
CA ASN A 144 -8.85 11.48 -13.60
C ASN A 144 -7.44 10.93 -13.31
N GLY A 145 -6.41 11.75 -13.58
CA GLY A 145 -5.00 11.38 -13.37
C GLY A 145 -4.54 10.19 -14.23
N ALA A 146 -3.28 9.81 -14.08
CA ALA A 146 -2.71 8.58 -14.59
C ALA A 146 -3.09 7.40 -13.69
N ASN A 147 -3.50 6.31 -14.33
CA ASN A 147 -3.78 5.02 -13.71
C ASN A 147 -2.53 4.14 -13.63
N SER A 148 -2.51 3.30 -12.60
CA SER A 148 -1.55 2.22 -12.39
C SER A 148 -2.26 0.86 -12.50
N TRP A 149 -1.49 -0.23 -12.58
CA TRP A 149 -2.02 -1.58 -12.38
C TRP A 149 -2.85 -1.71 -11.10
N TRP A 150 -2.51 -0.97 -10.04
CA TRP A 150 -3.24 -0.93 -8.78
C TRP A 150 -4.70 -0.49 -8.88
N ASP A 151 -5.09 0.24 -9.92
CA ASP A 151 -6.48 0.61 -10.17
C ASP A 151 -7.27 -0.48 -10.90
N TYR A 152 -6.60 -1.23 -11.78
CA TYR A 152 -7.21 -2.25 -12.63
C TYR A 152 -7.37 -3.58 -11.89
N ARG A 153 -6.40 -3.94 -11.03
CA ARG A 153 -6.35 -5.21 -10.29
C ARG A 153 -7.60 -5.50 -9.44
N ASN A 154 -8.30 -4.46 -9.00
CA ASN A 154 -9.52 -4.58 -8.18
C ASN A 154 -10.79 -4.71 -9.03
N VAL A 155 -10.78 -4.22 -10.27
CA VAL A 155 -11.89 -4.33 -11.22
C VAL A 155 -11.87 -5.69 -11.93
N GLU A 156 -10.68 -6.23 -12.20
CA GLU A 156 -10.46 -7.46 -12.96
C GLU A 156 -10.75 -8.73 -12.15
N ALA A 157 -10.45 -8.73 -10.85
CA ALA A 157 -10.64 -9.89 -9.97
C ALA A 157 -12.11 -10.35 -9.85
N GLN A 158 -13.09 -9.51 -10.21
CA GLN A 158 -14.51 -9.84 -10.09
C GLN A 158 -15.12 -10.47 -11.34
N LYS A 159 -14.51 -10.30 -12.53
CA LYS A 159 -15.16 -10.71 -13.79
C LYS A 159 -14.85 -12.15 -14.20
N ASP A 160 -13.70 -12.69 -13.81
CA ASP A 160 -13.16 -13.92 -14.41
C ASP A 160 -12.78 -15.01 -13.38
N LEU A 161 -13.48 -15.08 -12.25
CA LEU A 161 -13.20 -16.04 -11.16
C LEU A 161 -13.20 -17.52 -11.58
N ASP A 162 -13.81 -17.85 -12.74
CA ASP A 162 -13.99 -19.24 -13.18
C ASP A 162 -13.16 -19.68 -14.39
N LEU A 163 -12.45 -18.77 -15.08
CA LEU A 163 -11.81 -19.10 -16.36
C LEU A 163 -10.48 -19.86 -16.22
N TRP A 164 -9.71 -19.64 -15.14
CA TRP A 164 -8.36 -20.20 -14.98
C TRP A 164 -8.05 -20.54 -13.52
N LYS A 165 -8.78 -21.50 -12.94
CA LYS A 165 -8.54 -21.97 -11.57
C LYS A 165 -7.23 -22.74 -11.48
N VAL A 166 -6.55 -22.56 -10.36
CA VAL A 166 -5.36 -23.34 -10.01
C VAL A 166 -5.81 -24.67 -9.41
N ASP A 167 -5.05 -25.73 -9.69
CA ASP A 167 -5.30 -27.05 -9.09
C ASP A 167 -5.28 -26.98 -7.57
N LYS A 168 -6.21 -27.69 -6.93
CA LYS A 168 -6.42 -27.62 -5.49
C LYS A 168 -5.16 -27.97 -4.70
N GLU A 169 -4.49 -29.06 -5.06
CA GLU A 169 -3.24 -29.49 -4.40
C GLU A 169 -2.15 -28.42 -4.48
N ARG A 170 -2.06 -27.74 -5.64
CA ARG A 170 -1.10 -26.67 -5.86
C ARG A 170 -1.43 -25.42 -5.06
N MET A 171 -2.72 -25.06 -5.00
CA MET A 171 -3.20 -23.97 -4.17
C MET A 171 -2.91 -24.23 -2.69
N GLU A 172 -3.16 -25.45 -2.20
CA GLU A 172 -2.87 -25.86 -0.82
C GLU A 172 -1.36 -25.76 -0.51
N ALA A 173 -0.50 -26.14 -1.45
CA ALA A 173 0.94 -25.99 -1.30
C ALA A 173 1.37 -24.52 -1.17
N VAL A 174 0.86 -23.63 -2.04
CA VAL A 174 1.12 -22.18 -1.97
C VAL A 174 0.62 -21.60 -0.64
N ILE A 175 -0.59 -21.95 -0.20
CA ILE A 175 -1.17 -21.46 1.05
C ILE A 175 -0.36 -21.95 2.26
N SER A 176 0.05 -23.22 2.27
CA SER A 176 0.86 -23.81 3.34
C SER A 176 2.20 -23.09 3.49
N ARG A 177 2.92 -22.87 2.38
CA ARG A 177 4.18 -22.11 2.36
C ARG A 177 3.99 -20.66 2.80
N SER A 178 2.93 -20.00 2.33
CA SER A 178 2.60 -18.62 2.70
C SER A 178 2.28 -18.48 4.19
N THR A 179 1.60 -19.47 4.77
CA THR A 179 1.29 -19.50 6.21
C THR A 179 2.57 -19.64 7.04
N LEU A 180 3.47 -20.55 6.65
CA LEU A 180 4.76 -20.72 7.31
C LEU A 180 5.62 -19.44 7.24
N PHE A 181 5.57 -18.73 6.10
CA PHE A 181 6.22 -17.43 5.96
C PHE A 181 5.63 -16.41 6.94
N LEU A 182 4.30 -16.30 7.04
CA LEU A 182 3.63 -15.37 7.96
C LEU A 182 3.92 -15.70 9.44
N ASP A 183 4.01 -16.97 9.81
CA ASP A 183 4.38 -17.39 11.16
C ASP A 183 5.82 -17.02 11.52
N THR A 184 6.74 -17.18 10.56
CA THR A 184 8.14 -16.79 10.74
C THR A 184 8.28 -15.27 10.80
N PHE A 185 7.49 -14.57 9.98
CA PHE A 185 7.37 -13.13 10.02
C PHE A 185 6.89 -12.63 11.37
N TRP A 186 5.87 -13.24 11.96
CA TRP A 186 5.36 -12.84 13.28
C TRP A 186 6.47 -12.88 14.34
N LYS A 187 7.34 -13.89 14.30
CA LYS A 187 8.52 -13.97 15.17
C LYS A 187 9.50 -12.84 14.91
N LEU A 188 9.82 -12.55 13.64
CA LEU A 188 10.70 -11.43 13.29
C LEU A 188 10.12 -10.07 13.74
N ALA A 189 8.81 -9.86 13.58
CA ALA A 189 8.13 -8.66 14.01
C ALA A 189 8.23 -8.47 15.53
N GLN A 190 8.10 -9.56 16.30
CA GLN A 190 8.32 -9.54 17.75
C GLN A 190 9.77 -9.20 18.11
N GLU A 191 10.74 -9.82 17.45
CA GLU A 191 12.17 -9.58 17.68
C GLU A 191 12.54 -8.11 17.42
N LYS A 192 12.05 -7.54 16.31
CA LYS A 192 12.25 -6.13 15.94
C LYS A 192 11.33 -5.15 16.66
N LYS A 193 10.41 -5.63 17.50
CA LYS A 193 9.40 -4.85 18.22
C LYS A 193 8.58 -3.95 17.30
N ILE A 194 8.16 -4.51 16.16
CA ILE A 194 7.28 -3.81 15.23
C ILE A 194 5.91 -3.64 15.91
N PRO A 195 5.37 -2.40 15.98
CA PRO A 195 4.03 -2.17 16.49
C PRO A 195 2.97 -2.93 15.70
N ASP A 196 1.98 -3.50 16.40
CA ASP A 196 0.91 -4.28 15.76
C ASP A 196 0.06 -3.44 14.78
N ASP A 197 -0.11 -2.15 15.05
CA ASP A 197 -0.82 -1.22 14.17
C ASP A 197 -0.06 -0.85 12.88
N TRP A 198 1.20 -1.28 12.75
CA TRP A 198 1.93 -1.17 11.48
C TRP A 198 1.68 -2.38 10.58
N LEU A 199 1.10 -3.46 11.11
CA LEU A 199 0.96 -4.72 10.40
C LEU A 199 -0.50 -4.93 9.99
N ILE A 200 -0.72 -5.06 8.69
CA ILE A 200 -2.07 -5.26 8.16
C ILE A 200 -2.59 -6.65 8.51
N ARG A 201 -3.91 -6.76 8.72
CA ARG A 201 -4.62 -8.03 8.89
C ARG A 201 -5.50 -8.34 7.68
N ASP A 202 -5.98 -9.58 7.61
CA ASP A 202 -6.82 -10.03 6.51
C ASP A 202 -8.16 -9.26 6.49
N ASP A 203 -8.75 -8.96 7.66
CA ASP A 203 -9.96 -8.15 7.78
C ASP A 203 -9.76 -6.69 7.30
N ASP A 204 -8.56 -6.13 7.52
CA ASP A 204 -8.21 -4.78 7.05
C ASP A 204 -8.14 -4.76 5.52
N LEU A 205 -7.55 -5.80 4.92
CA LEU A 205 -7.47 -6.01 3.47
C LEU A 205 -8.86 -6.24 2.86
N GLU A 206 -9.72 -7.00 3.53
CA GLU A 206 -11.10 -7.19 3.09
C GLU A 206 -11.88 -5.87 3.09
N THR A 207 -11.72 -5.06 4.14
CA THR A 207 -12.37 -3.75 4.20
C THR A 207 -11.81 -2.79 3.14
N LEU A 208 -10.51 -2.89 2.83
CA LEU A 208 -9.89 -2.14 1.74
C LEU A 208 -10.45 -2.55 0.37
N ASP A 209 -10.62 -3.85 0.12
CA ASP A 209 -11.25 -4.36 -1.11
C ASP A 209 -12.66 -3.80 -1.26
N GLN A 210 -13.46 -3.82 -0.19
CA GLN A 210 -14.81 -3.25 -0.17
C GLN A 210 -14.80 -1.75 -0.47
N ALA A 211 -13.85 -1.00 0.11
CA ALA A 211 -13.69 0.42 -0.18
C ALA A 211 -13.40 0.65 -1.68
N MET A 212 -12.56 -0.18 -2.29
CA MET A 212 -12.22 -0.03 -3.71
C MET A 212 -13.36 -0.40 -4.66
N GLN A 213 -14.34 -1.17 -4.20
CA GLN A 213 -15.58 -1.48 -4.94
C GLN A 213 -16.64 -0.39 -4.78
N GLU A 214 -16.56 0.46 -3.77
CA GLU A 214 -17.53 1.54 -3.54
C GLU A 214 -17.49 2.58 -4.68
N PRO A 215 -18.56 2.73 -5.49
CA PRO A 215 -18.56 3.65 -6.63
C PRO A 215 -18.57 5.12 -6.21
N ASN A 216 -19.16 5.46 -5.06
CA ASN A 216 -19.22 6.85 -4.61
C ASN A 216 -17.91 7.25 -3.93
N PRO A 217 -17.12 8.16 -4.51
CA PRO A 217 -15.81 8.51 -3.98
C PRO A 217 -15.89 9.16 -2.59
N ARG A 218 -17.00 9.83 -2.25
CA ARG A 218 -17.20 10.41 -0.90
C ARG A 218 -17.37 9.32 0.16
N VAL A 219 -18.11 8.26 -0.17
CA VAL A 219 -18.30 7.11 0.73
C VAL A 219 -16.99 6.33 0.84
N ARG A 220 -16.35 6.05 -0.30
CA ARG A 220 -15.03 5.40 -0.36
C ARG A 220 -14.02 6.10 0.54
N LEU A 221 -13.88 7.43 0.45
CA LEU A 221 -12.92 8.18 1.28
C LEU A 221 -13.22 8.07 2.78
N ARG A 222 -14.50 7.97 3.16
CA ARG A 222 -14.89 7.79 4.57
C ARG A 222 -14.47 6.41 5.09
N ILE A 223 -14.62 5.37 4.28
CA ILE A 223 -14.18 4.01 4.64
C ILE A 223 -12.66 4.00 4.77
N LEU A 224 -11.94 4.53 3.77
CA LEU A 224 -10.47 4.60 3.78
C LEU A 224 -9.94 5.32 5.04
N LYS A 225 -10.51 6.48 5.40
CA LYS A 225 -10.09 7.22 6.60
C LYS A 225 -10.24 6.43 7.92
N ARG A 226 -11.16 5.46 7.99
CA ARG A 226 -11.32 4.61 9.18
C ARG A 226 -10.25 3.52 9.27
N LEU A 227 -9.67 3.13 8.13
CA LEU A 227 -8.60 2.13 8.04
C LEU A 227 -7.22 2.70 8.33
N GLU A 228 -7.05 4.03 8.28
CA GLU A 228 -5.75 4.72 8.34
C GLU A 228 -4.83 4.20 9.45
N ARG A 229 -5.39 3.99 10.64
CA ARG A 229 -4.64 3.53 11.82
C ARG A 229 -3.83 2.26 11.54
N PHE A 230 -4.41 1.30 10.83
CA PHE A 230 -3.82 -0.02 10.57
C PHE A 230 -3.14 -0.12 9.20
N MET A 231 -3.26 0.93 8.37
CA MET A 231 -2.76 0.96 7.00
C MET A 231 -1.60 1.95 6.79
N SER A 232 -1.18 2.65 7.84
CA SER A 232 -0.13 3.67 7.79
C SER A 232 1.17 3.18 7.13
N HIS A 233 1.52 1.91 7.32
CA HIS A 233 2.72 1.26 6.79
C HIS A 233 2.43 0.39 5.56
N TYR A 234 1.34 0.67 4.83
CA TYR A 234 1.00 -0.02 3.59
C TYR A 234 0.85 1.00 2.45
N PRO A 235 1.91 1.28 1.67
CA PRO A 235 1.88 2.34 0.66
C PRO A 235 0.70 2.29 -0.34
N PRO A 236 0.18 1.12 -0.78
CA PRO A 236 -1.02 1.09 -1.63
C PRO A 236 -2.25 1.76 -1.02
N TYR A 237 -2.39 1.76 0.31
CA TYR A 237 -3.45 2.52 0.98
C TYR A 237 -3.35 4.02 0.67
N TRP A 238 -2.16 4.60 0.81
CA TRP A 238 -1.92 6.02 0.52
C TRP A 238 -2.20 6.37 -0.94
N TYR A 239 -1.83 5.47 -1.86
CA TYR A 239 -2.18 5.59 -3.27
C TYR A 239 -3.71 5.68 -3.47
N TYR A 240 -4.47 4.78 -2.85
CA TYR A 240 -5.93 4.77 -2.97
C TYR A 240 -6.61 5.99 -2.32
N VAL A 241 -6.11 6.47 -1.19
CA VAL A 241 -6.58 7.71 -0.56
C VAL A 241 -6.35 8.89 -1.50
N ALA A 242 -5.13 9.04 -2.02
CA ALA A 242 -4.78 10.15 -2.90
C ALA A 242 -5.61 10.14 -4.19
N ARG A 243 -5.78 8.97 -4.83
CA ARG A 243 -6.66 8.82 -6.01
C ARG A 243 -8.09 9.18 -5.71
N THR A 244 -8.61 8.78 -4.56
CA THR A 244 -9.99 9.09 -4.17
C THR A 244 -10.19 10.57 -3.86
N GLN A 245 -9.20 11.23 -3.26
CA GLN A 245 -9.19 12.68 -3.05
C GLN A 245 -9.12 13.44 -4.38
N GLN A 246 -8.23 13.01 -5.28
CA GLN A 246 -8.05 13.60 -6.62
C GLN A 246 -9.35 13.50 -7.45
N ALA A 247 -10.01 12.33 -7.45
CA ALA A 247 -11.29 12.14 -8.13
C ALA A 247 -12.41 13.05 -7.59
N GLN A 248 -12.37 13.42 -6.31
CA GLN A 248 -13.30 14.38 -5.71
C GLN A 248 -12.94 15.85 -5.99
N GLY A 249 -11.81 16.12 -6.64
CA GLY A 249 -11.26 17.46 -6.81
C GLY A 249 -10.64 18.04 -5.54
N GLN A 250 -10.36 17.23 -4.51
CA GLN A 250 -9.65 17.64 -3.29
C GLN A 250 -8.14 17.70 -3.56
N LEU A 251 -7.72 18.52 -4.53
CA LEU A 251 -6.37 18.46 -5.11
C LEU A 251 -5.27 18.81 -4.10
N PHE A 252 -5.51 19.77 -3.20
CA PHE A 252 -4.53 20.09 -2.16
C PHE A 252 -4.29 18.91 -1.20
N ALA A 253 -5.36 18.24 -0.77
CA ALA A 253 -5.26 17.03 0.05
C ALA A 253 -4.57 15.89 -0.71
N ALA A 254 -4.93 15.70 -1.99
CA ALA A 254 -4.30 14.69 -2.84
C ALA A 254 -2.79 14.93 -3.02
N SER A 255 -2.37 16.18 -3.23
CA SER A 255 -0.95 16.57 -3.32
C SER A 255 -0.18 16.18 -2.04
N HIS A 256 -0.76 16.44 -0.87
CA HIS A 256 -0.15 16.05 0.40
C HIS A 256 -0.06 14.54 0.54
N THR A 257 -1.17 13.82 0.31
CA THR A 257 -1.21 12.35 0.42
C THR A 257 -0.26 11.66 -0.57
N TYR A 258 -0.11 12.18 -1.79
CA TYR A 258 0.89 11.66 -2.73
C TYR A 258 2.33 11.95 -2.32
N THR A 259 2.57 13.05 -1.61
CA THR A 259 3.89 13.35 -1.05
C THR A 259 4.23 12.34 0.05
N GLU A 260 3.27 11.99 0.91
CA GLU A 260 3.42 10.91 1.91
C GLU A 260 3.61 9.53 1.26
N LEU A 261 2.87 9.23 0.19
CA LEU A 261 3.08 8.00 -0.59
C LEU A 261 4.53 7.92 -1.10
N ALA A 262 5.03 9.01 -1.69
CA ALA A 262 6.37 9.05 -2.27
C ALA A 262 7.48 9.02 -1.21
N SER A 263 7.22 9.46 0.03
CA SER A 263 8.18 9.36 1.14
C SER A 263 8.21 7.95 1.72
N LEU A 264 7.04 7.31 1.88
CA LEU A 264 6.90 5.99 2.49
C LEU A 264 7.18 4.84 1.54
N GLY A 265 6.87 4.98 0.26
CA GLY A 265 6.92 3.90 -0.73
C GLY A 265 8.25 3.77 -1.49
N ASP A 266 9.18 4.71 -1.33
CA ASP A 266 10.40 4.76 -2.14
C ASP A 266 11.37 3.60 -1.84
N GLY A 267 11.96 3.01 -2.88
CA GLY A 267 13.05 2.02 -2.74
C GLY A 267 12.65 0.58 -2.40
N TYR A 268 11.36 0.25 -2.34
CA TYR A 268 10.90 -1.13 -2.09
C TYR A 268 10.79 -1.99 -3.35
N PHE A 269 10.67 -1.38 -4.53
CA PHE A 269 10.60 -2.13 -5.77
C PHE A 269 11.71 -1.74 -6.73
N ARG A 270 12.20 -2.71 -7.50
CA ARG A 270 13.09 -2.45 -8.65
C ARG A 270 12.36 -1.71 -9.78
N ARG A 271 11.06 -1.98 -9.92
CA ARG A 271 10.14 -1.31 -10.84
C ARG A 271 8.83 -1.06 -10.10
N ASP A 272 8.43 0.19 -10.01
CA ASP A 272 7.28 0.62 -9.21
C ASP A 272 6.24 1.37 -10.05
N ASP A 273 5.26 0.62 -10.56
CA ASP A 273 4.17 1.21 -11.36
C ASP A 273 3.24 2.11 -10.51
N MET A 274 3.19 1.89 -9.19
CA MET A 274 2.36 2.68 -8.27
C MET A 274 2.99 4.06 -8.07
N LEU A 275 4.28 4.09 -7.73
CA LEU A 275 5.00 5.33 -7.53
C LEU A 275 5.20 6.11 -8.82
N ALA A 276 5.37 5.44 -9.96
CA ALA A 276 5.34 6.13 -11.26
C ALA A 276 4.01 6.88 -11.42
N SER A 277 2.87 6.21 -11.28
CA SER A 277 1.56 6.84 -11.45
C SER A 277 1.26 7.90 -10.39
N GLY A 278 1.55 7.61 -9.12
CA GLY A 278 1.32 8.52 -8.00
C GLY A 278 2.17 9.79 -8.09
N THR A 279 3.44 9.65 -8.48
CA THR A 279 4.35 10.80 -8.64
C THR A 279 4.02 11.62 -9.89
N ALA A 280 3.58 10.99 -10.98
CA ALA A 280 3.05 11.72 -12.13
C ALA A 280 1.78 12.52 -11.80
N ASN A 281 0.87 11.93 -11.02
CA ASN A 281 -0.33 12.62 -10.53
C ASN A 281 0.03 13.78 -9.62
N LEU A 282 0.99 13.59 -8.71
CA LEU A 282 1.52 14.66 -7.87
C LEU A 282 2.10 15.80 -8.71
N ALA A 283 2.91 15.48 -9.72
CA ALA A 283 3.50 16.48 -10.62
C ALA A 283 2.41 17.30 -11.32
N CYS A 284 1.39 16.63 -11.87
CA CYS A 284 0.28 17.28 -12.57
C CYS A 284 -0.57 18.16 -11.65
N ILE A 285 -0.85 17.69 -10.42
CA ILE A 285 -1.57 18.48 -9.42
C ILE A 285 -0.75 19.71 -9.02
N ARG A 286 0.57 19.55 -8.78
CA ARG A 286 1.45 20.66 -8.40
C ARG A 286 1.53 21.71 -9.51
N ASP A 287 1.70 21.27 -10.75
CA ASP A 287 1.69 22.14 -11.93
C ASP A 287 0.40 22.97 -12.00
N TYR A 288 -0.75 22.30 -11.89
CA TYR A 288 -2.05 22.98 -11.91
C TYR A 288 -2.26 23.97 -10.77
N LEU A 289 -1.81 23.63 -9.57
CA LEU A 289 -1.94 24.48 -8.38
C LEU A 289 -0.86 25.57 -8.31
N GLY A 290 0.09 25.63 -9.26
CA GLY A 290 1.23 26.54 -9.22
C GLY A 290 2.20 26.25 -8.06
N GLN A 291 2.25 25.00 -7.58
CA GLN A 291 3.15 24.56 -6.53
C GLN A 291 4.54 24.24 -7.10
N PRO A 292 5.63 24.45 -6.33
CA PRO A 292 6.98 24.16 -6.80
C PRO A 292 7.22 22.66 -7.02
N ASP A 293 8.35 22.34 -7.65
CA ASP A 293 8.85 20.97 -7.88
C ASP A 293 8.00 20.09 -8.82
N ALA A 294 7.02 20.63 -9.56
CA ALA A 294 6.24 19.84 -10.51
C ALA A 294 7.13 19.09 -11.52
N ALA A 295 8.04 19.78 -12.20
CA ALA A 295 9.00 19.18 -13.13
C ALA A 295 9.93 18.15 -12.45
N LYS A 296 10.37 18.42 -11.22
CA LYS A 296 11.19 17.47 -10.45
C LYS A 296 10.45 16.18 -10.16
N MET A 297 9.16 16.26 -9.80
CA MET A 297 8.31 15.09 -9.58
C MET A 297 8.05 14.35 -10.90
N ALA A 298 7.82 15.05 -12.00
CA ALA A 298 7.67 14.44 -13.32
C ALA A 298 8.92 13.64 -13.74
N LEU A 299 10.12 14.18 -13.49
CA LEU A 299 11.37 13.44 -13.71
C LEU A 299 11.49 12.24 -12.77
N LYS A 300 11.19 12.40 -11.47
CA LYS A 300 11.24 11.31 -10.50
C LYS A 300 10.31 10.16 -10.90
N SER A 301 9.09 10.46 -11.37
CA SER A 301 8.14 9.48 -11.88
C SER A 301 8.75 8.54 -12.94
N GLN A 302 9.50 9.08 -13.88
CA GLN A 302 10.12 8.31 -14.97
C GLN A 302 11.20 7.34 -14.48
N THR A 303 11.76 7.57 -13.29
CA THR A 303 12.76 6.67 -12.69
C THR A 303 12.14 5.41 -12.07
N TYR A 304 10.84 5.42 -11.77
CA TYR A 304 10.16 4.31 -11.10
C TYR A 304 9.73 3.21 -12.06
N SER A 305 9.16 3.58 -13.21
CA SER A 305 8.73 2.63 -14.23
C SER A 305 8.50 3.34 -15.56
N SER A 306 9.10 2.82 -16.63
CA SER A 306 8.83 3.24 -18.01
C SER A 306 7.59 2.59 -18.60
N ASP A 307 7.02 1.57 -17.94
CA ASP A 307 5.92 0.77 -18.49
C ASP A 307 4.55 1.45 -18.29
N VAL A 308 4.48 2.46 -17.43
CA VAL A 308 3.26 3.23 -17.15
C VAL A 308 3.12 4.39 -18.14
N TRP A 309 2.57 4.09 -19.31
CA TRP A 309 2.44 5.07 -20.39
C TRP A 309 1.60 6.32 -19.99
N GLU A 310 0.56 6.19 -19.16
CA GLU A 310 -0.26 7.32 -18.69
C GLU A 310 0.58 8.31 -17.88
N ALA A 311 1.40 7.77 -16.97
CA ALA A 311 2.33 8.55 -16.17
C ALA A 311 3.36 9.24 -17.06
N ASN A 312 3.94 8.52 -18.03
CA ASN A 312 4.89 9.08 -18.99
C ASN A 312 4.27 10.23 -19.80
N LEU A 313 3.05 10.06 -20.31
CA LEU A 313 2.36 11.09 -21.09
C LEU A 313 2.10 12.36 -20.26
N LEU A 314 1.60 12.21 -19.02
CA LEU A 314 1.41 13.35 -18.12
C LEU A 314 2.74 14.05 -17.82
N CYS A 315 3.79 13.29 -17.56
CA CYS A 315 5.12 13.85 -17.26
C CYS A 315 5.71 14.57 -18.47
N SER A 316 5.59 14.02 -19.68
CA SER A 316 6.10 14.64 -20.91
C SER A 316 5.52 16.03 -21.14
N ARG A 317 4.26 16.26 -20.78
CA ARG A 317 3.61 17.56 -20.88
C ARG A 317 4.22 18.59 -19.92
N ILE A 318 4.48 18.19 -18.68
CA ILE A 318 5.00 19.09 -17.63
C ILE A 318 6.45 19.49 -17.94
N LEU A 319 7.17 18.67 -18.69
CA LEU A 319 8.59 18.87 -19.02
C LEU A 319 8.83 19.63 -20.33
N GLN A 320 7.77 20.10 -21.01
CA GLN A 320 7.84 20.95 -22.21
C GLN A 320 7.79 22.43 -21.82
#